data_AF-A0A3R7B259-F1
#
_entry.id   AF-A0A3R7B259-F1
#
_cell.length_a   1.000
_cell.length_b   1.000
_cell.length_c   1.000
_cell.angle_alpha   90.00
_cell.angle_beta   90.00
_cell.angle_gamma   90.00
#
_symmetry.space_group_name_H-M   'P 1'
#
loop_
_entity.id
_entity.type
_entity.pdbx_description
1 polymer ?
#
loop_
_entity_poly.entity_id
_entity_poly.type
_entity_poly.pdbx_seq_one_letter_code
_entity_poly.pdbx_strand_id
1 'polypeptide(L)'
;MAQGRCYVCNETFSAKDKDAAVDKVVEHMMEAHHGWLWGDAMQTKNTFEKCPVCGAALGKLYAKCPSCGADLIEQYARKVAAGYAH
;
A
#
# COMPACT_ATOMS: atom_id res chain seq x y z
N MET A 1 -1.26 -9.80 19.77
CA MET A 1 -2.31 -9.41 18.82
C MET A 1 -1.97 -8.03 18.32
N ALA A 2 -1.80 -7.87 17.02
CA ALA A 2 -1.56 -6.58 16.38
C ALA A 2 -2.86 -6.08 15.76
N GLN A 3 -2.96 -4.76 15.58
CA GLN A 3 -4.10 -4.12 14.96
C GLN A 3 -3.65 -3.20 13.83
N GLY A 4 -4.35 -3.26 12.71
CA GLY A 4 -4.21 -2.33 11.60
C GLY A 4 -5.49 -1.51 11.44
N ARG A 5 -5.36 -0.24 11.09
CA ARG A 5 -6.52 0.63 10.79
C ARG A 5 -6.49 1.08 9.34
N CYS A 6 -7.60 0.93 8.62
CA CYS A 6 -7.76 1.51 7.29
C CYS A 6 -7.73 3.05 7.39
N TYR A 7 -6.85 3.69 6.63
CA TYR A 7 -6.71 5.15 6.66
C TYR A 7 -7.83 5.91 5.94
N VAL A 8 -8.67 5.19 5.17
CA VAL A 8 -9.80 5.74 4.40
C VAL A 8 -11.04 5.83 5.29
N CYS A 9 -11.42 4.71 5.92
CA CYS A 9 -12.70 4.53 6.59
C CYS A 9 -12.58 4.29 8.10
N ASN A 10 -11.36 4.21 8.63
CA ASN A 10 -11.05 3.93 10.03
C ASN A 10 -11.48 2.56 10.56
N GLU A 11 -11.91 1.62 9.71
CA GLU A 11 -12.16 0.23 10.10
C GLU A 11 -10.87 -0.42 10.63
N THR A 12 -11.00 -1.24 11.67
CA THR A 12 -9.88 -1.88 12.36
C THR A 12 -9.83 -3.39 12.11
N PHE A 13 -8.62 -3.91 11.94
CA PHE A 13 -8.35 -5.30 11.61
C PHE A 13 -7.38 -5.88 12.62
N SER A 14 -7.84 -6.86 13.39
CA SER A 14 -6.99 -7.57 14.35
C SER A 14 -6.34 -8.79 13.70
N ALA A 15 -5.05 -9.01 14.01
CA ALA A 15 -4.30 -10.17 13.54
C ALA A 15 -3.29 -10.66 14.59
N LYS A 16 -2.68 -11.81 14.31
CA LYS A 16 -1.67 -12.44 15.16
C LYS A 16 -0.43 -11.55 15.35
N ASP A 17 0.01 -10.91 14.28
CA ASP A 17 1.21 -10.08 14.20
C ASP A 17 0.99 -8.88 13.26
N LYS A 18 1.93 -7.93 13.27
CA LYS A 18 1.81 -6.66 12.55
C LYS A 18 1.74 -6.86 11.03
N ASP A 19 2.49 -7.82 10.50
CA ASP A 19 2.52 -8.11 9.06
C ASP A 19 1.15 -8.63 8.60
N ALA A 20 0.59 -9.58 9.34
CA ALA A 20 -0.76 -10.09 9.08
C ALA A 20 -1.86 -9.02 9.26
N ALA A 21 -1.65 -8.02 10.13
CA ALA A 21 -2.57 -6.89 10.24
C ALA A 21 -2.48 -5.96 9.01
N VAL A 22 -1.26 -5.73 8.52
CA VAL A 22 -1.01 -4.97 7.29
C VAL A 22 -1.67 -5.65 6.09
N ASP A 23 -1.48 -6.96 5.91
CA ASP A 23 -2.09 -7.70 4.80
C ASP A 23 -3.62 -7.54 4.78
N LYS A 24 -4.28 -7.74 5.93
CA LYS A 24 -5.74 -7.54 6.04
C LYS A 24 -6.20 -6.13 5.66
N VAL A 25 -5.46 -5.11 6.12
CA VAL A 25 -5.78 -3.72 5.78
C VAL A 25 -5.58 -3.49 4.28
N VAL A 26 -4.53 -4.04 3.69
CA VAL A 26 -4.26 -3.93 2.24
C VAL A 26 -5.35 -4.61 1.42
N GLU A 27 -5.74 -5.84 1.78
CA GLU A 27 -6.86 -6.56 1.15
C GLU A 27 -8.12 -5.69 1.16
N HIS A 28 -8.54 -5.21 2.33
CA HIS A 28 -9.69 -4.32 2.46
C HIS A 28 -9.58 -3.05 1.61
N MET A 29 -8.43 -2.35 1.63
CA MET A 29 -8.28 -1.12 0.87
C MET A 29 -8.34 -1.38 -0.65
N MET A 30 -7.74 -2.47 -1.12
CA MET A 30 -7.74 -2.84 -2.55
C MET A 30 -9.13 -3.31 -3.02
N GLU A 31 -9.96 -3.86 -2.13
CA GLU A 31 -11.33 -4.27 -2.48
C GLU A 31 -12.34 -3.12 -2.37
N ALA A 32 -12.33 -2.38 -1.25
CA ALA A 32 -13.35 -1.37 -0.93
C ALA A 32 -12.98 0.06 -1.38
N HIS A 33 -11.68 0.35 -1.53
CA HIS A 33 -11.17 1.72 -1.67
C HIS A 33 -10.12 1.89 -2.78
N HIS A 34 -10.08 0.97 -3.75
CA HIS A 34 -9.08 1.00 -4.83
C HIS A 34 -9.01 2.34 -5.57
N GLY A 35 -10.16 2.95 -5.88
CA GLY A 35 -10.19 4.24 -6.56
C GLY A 35 -9.58 5.38 -5.73
N TRP A 36 -9.75 5.35 -4.42
CA TRP A 36 -9.15 6.34 -3.51
C TRP A 36 -7.65 6.11 -3.35
N LEU A 37 -7.24 4.84 -3.16
CA LEU A 37 -5.83 4.43 -3.19
C LEU A 37 -5.12 4.85 -4.47
N TRP A 38 -5.75 4.63 -5.63
CA TRP A 38 -5.19 5.02 -6.91
C TRP A 38 -5.01 6.54 -7.01
N GLY A 39 -6.00 7.32 -6.59
CA GLY A 39 -5.92 8.78 -6.55
C GLY A 39 -4.81 9.31 -5.64
N ASP A 40 -4.56 8.66 -4.50
CA ASP A 40 -3.44 9.02 -3.63
C ASP A 40 -2.09 8.56 -4.18
N ALA A 41 -1.97 7.28 -4.56
CA ALA A 41 -0.75 6.71 -5.11
C ALA A 41 -0.27 7.47 -6.36
N MET A 42 -1.19 7.97 -7.16
CA MET A 42 -0.90 8.70 -8.40
C MET A 42 -0.66 10.21 -8.21
N GLN A 43 -0.28 10.64 -7.01
CA GLN A 43 0.24 11.99 -6.76
C GLN A 43 1.78 12.00 -6.72
N THR A 44 2.40 13.05 -7.27
CA THR A 44 3.87 13.16 -7.39
C THR A 44 4.60 13.01 -6.05
N LYS A 45 4.00 13.46 -4.94
CA LYS A 45 4.52 13.31 -3.57
C LYS A 45 4.63 11.85 -3.08
N ASN A 46 3.90 10.93 -3.70
CA ASN A 46 3.84 9.51 -3.36
C ASN A 46 4.66 8.63 -4.31
N THR A 47 5.43 9.26 -5.22
CA THR A 47 6.29 8.56 -6.17
C THR A 47 7.34 7.71 -5.46
N PHE A 48 7.51 6.46 -5.90
CA PHE A 48 8.63 5.62 -5.48
C PHE A 48 9.89 5.99 -6.26
N GLU A 49 10.99 6.27 -5.55
CA GLU A 49 12.30 6.44 -6.22
C GLU A 49 12.82 5.12 -6.77
N LYS A 50 12.65 4.03 -6.01
CA LYS A 50 12.98 2.66 -6.38
C LYS A 50 11.78 1.74 -6.16
N CYS A 51 11.63 0.75 -7.03
CA CYS A 51 10.63 -0.29 -6.84
C CYS A 51 10.91 -1.04 -5.52
N PRO A 52 9.94 -1.13 -4.60
CA PRO A 52 10.14 -1.82 -3.33
C PRO A 52 10.25 -3.34 -3.47
N VAL A 53 9.93 -3.89 -4.66
CA VAL A 53 10.00 -5.33 -4.94
C VAL A 53 11.34 -5.73 -5.57
N CYS A 54 11.74 -5.09 -6.66
CA CYS A 54 12.96 -5.47 -7.41
C CYS A 54 14.13 -4.48 -7.28
N GLY A 55 13.93 -3.34 -6.64
CA GLY A 55 14.96 -2.31 -6.46
C GLY A 55 15.24 -1.43 -7.69
N ALA A 56 14.58 -1.67 -8.83
CA ALA A 56 14.76 -0.87 -10.04
C ALA A 56 14.44 0.62 -9.81
N ALA A 57 15.23 1.52 -10.40
CA ALA A 57 14.98 2.95 -10.34
C ALA A 57 13.70 3.29 -11.14
N LEU A 58 12.74 3.92 -10.49
CA LEU A 58 11.49 4.38 -11.09
C LEU A 58 11.56 5.88 -11.35
N GLY A 59 11.86 6.68 -10.32
CA GLY A 59 12.06 8.14 -10.39
C GLY A 59 10.88 8.95 -10.95
N LYS A 60 9.76 8.29 -11.28
CA LYS A 60 8.56 8.84 -11.90
C LYS A 60 7.36 8.05 -11.39
N LEU A 61 6.19 8.63 -11.62
CA LEU A 61 4.92 8.04 -11.22
C LEU A 61 4.57 6.86 -12.15
N TYR A 62 4.38 5.69 -11.56
CA TYR A 62 4.00 4.47 -12.26
C TYR A 62 2.95 3.71 -11.45
N ALA A 63 1.91 3.20 -12.11
CA ALA A 63 0.98 2.27 -11.48
C ALA A 63 1.55 0.84 -11.40
N LYS A 64 2.42 0.46 -12.34
CA LYS A 64 3.13 -0.82 -12.36
C LYS A 64 4.61 -0.62 -12.67
N CYS A 65 5.47 -1.38 -12.00
CA CYS A 65 6.90 -1.34 -12.25
C CYS A 65 7.19 -1.85 -13.68
N PRO A 66 7.89 -1.06 -14.53
CA PRO A 66 8.23 -1.49 -15.89
C PRO A 66 9.29 -2.61 -15.93
N SER A 67 10.02 -2.85 -14.83
CA SER A 67 11.08 -3.87 -14.79
C SER A 67 10.60 -5.24 -14.31
N CYS A 68 9.71 -5.30 -13.30
CA CYS A 68 9.25 -6.58 -12.74
C CYS A 68 7.73 -6.77 -12.77
N GLY A 69 6.96 -5.77 -13.20
CA GLY A 69 5.50 -5.85 -13.28
C GLY A 69 4.76 -5.69 -11.94
N ALA A 70 5.47 -5.46 -10.83
CA ALA A 70 4.86 -5.25 -9.52
C ALA A 70 3.85 -4.10 -9.53
N ASP A 71 2.71 -4.30 -8.86
CA ASP A 71 1.67 -3.28 -8.74
C ASP A 71 2.05 -2.23 -7.70
N LEU A 72 2.40 -1.02 -8.16
CA LEU A 72 2.87 0.04 -7.28
C LEU A 72 1.74 0.71 -6.51
N ILE A 73 0.49 0.52 -6.92
CA ILE A 73 -0.69 0.96 -6.15
C ILE A 73 -0.84 0.07 -4.92
N GLU A 74 -0.70 -1.24 -5.08
CA GLU A 74 -0.66 -2.18 -3.94
C GLU A 74 0.56 -1.91 -3.05
N GLN A 75 1.73 -1.62 -3.62
CA GLN A 75 2.90 -1.28 -2.80
C GLN A 75 2.72 0.03 -2.03
N TYR A 76 2.01 1.01 -2.60
CA TYR A 76 1.60 2.20 -1.87
C TYR A 76 0.64 1.84 -0.73
N ALA A 77 -0.35 0.98 -0.99
CA ALA A 77 -1.27 0.47 0.03
C ALA A 77 -0.51 -0.18 1.21
N ARG A 78 0.47 -1.04 0.93
CA ARG A 78 1.34 -1.66 1.94
C ARG A 78 2.12 -0.62 2.75
N LYS A 79 2.70 0.38 2.09
CA LYS A 79 3.44 1.48 2.75
C LYS A 79 2.54 2.24 3.73
N VAL A 80 1.32 2.57 3.31
CA VAL A 80 0.37 3.31 4.15
C VAL A 80 -0.13 2.43 5.30
N ALA A 81 -0.60 1.21 5.01
CA ALA A 81 -1.08 0.27 6.03
C ALA A 81 -0.05 0.01 7.13
N ALA A 82 1.24 -0.12 6.78
CA ALA A 82 2.31 -0.30 7.76
C ALA A 82 2.44 0.84 8.77
N GLY A 83 2.06 2.06 8.39
CA GLY A 83 2.03 3.24 9.26
C GLY A 83 0.83 3.28 10.22
N TYR A 84 -0.23 2.53 9.91
CA TYR A 84 -1.44 2.43 10.74
C TYR A 84 -1.57 1.08 11.48
N ALA A 85 -0.52 0.24 11.42
CA ALA A 85 -0.45 -1.03 12.12
C ALA A 85 0.47 -0.96 13.36
N HIS A 86 -0.02 -1.44 14.52
CA HIS A 86 0.67 -1.44 15.81
C HIS A 86 0.41 -2.71 16.63
#